data_AF-A0A354XG57-F1
#
_entry.id   AF-A0A354XG57-F1
#
_cell.length_a   1.000
_cell.length_b   1.000
_cell.length_c   1.000
_cell.angle_alpha   90.00
_cell.angle_beta   90.00
_cell.angle_gamma   90.00
#
_symmetry.space_group_name_H-M   'P 1'
#
loop_
_entity.id
_entity.type
_entity.pdbx_description
1 polymer ?
#
loop_
_entity_poly.entity_id
_entity_poly.type
_entity_poly.pdbx_seq_one_letter_code
_entity_poly.pdbx_strand_id
1 'polypeptide(L)'
;MPLPLLLFDCDGTLVDSEPLLAEEMARGLNTVGLPFASSDYLGEFRGARFRRIVAELQTRYGEVDADRLNRMEQTMRANLADRLANELTTIPGARESLDALS
;
A
#
# COMPACT_ATOMS: atom_id res chain seq x y z
N MET A 1 -0.26 -28.44 29.45
CA MET A 1 -0.36 -26.98 29.25
C MET A 1 -0.94 -26.76 27.86
N PRO A 2 -1.96 -25.92 27.66
CA PRO A 2 -2.45 -25.64 26.32
C PRO A 2 -1.31 -25.04 25.48
N LEU A 3 -1.20 -25.47 24.23
CA LEU A 3 -0.30 -24.84 23.27
C LEU A 3 -0.81 -23.41 23.04
N PRO A 4 0.04 -22.38 23.17
CA PRO A 4 -0.36 -21.02 22.88
C PRO A 4 -0.77 -20.91 21.40
N LEU A 5 -1.99 -20.42 21.14
CA LEU A 5 -2.43 -20.04 19.80
C LEU A 5 -1.92 -18.63 19.51
N LEU A 6 -1.20 -18.48 18.39
CA LEU A 6 -0.72 -17.19 17.90
C LEU A 6 -1.49 -16.82 16.63
N LEU A 7 -2.04 -15.61 16.60
CA LEU A 7 -2.69 -15.02 15.43
C LEU A 7 -1.82 -13.85 14.95
N PHE A 8 -1.35 -13.92 13.72
CA PHE A 8 -0.52 -12.87 13.10
C PHE A 8 -1.34 -12.08 12.11
N ASP A 9 -1.14 -10.76 12.13
CA ASP A 9 -1.47 -9.95 10.96
C ASP A 9 -0.49 -10.26 9.82
N CYS A 10 -0.85 -9.91 8.58
CA CYS A 10 -0.02 -10.20 7.41
C CYS A 10 0.87 -9.00 7.07
N ASP A 11 0.26 -7.88 6.68
CA ASP A 11 0.98 -6.72 6.16
C ASP A 11 1.56 -5.87 7.30
N GLY A 12 2.82 -5.47 7.19
CA GLY A 12 3.54 -4.81 8.27
C GLY A 12 3.93 -5.74 9.43
N THR A 13 3.63 -7.04 9.35
CA THR A 13 4.02 -8.06 10.35
C THR A 13 4.83 -9.20 9.74
N LEU A 14 4.28 -9.89 8.74
CA LEU A 14 4.95 -11.00 8.06
C LEU A 14 5.56 -10.58 6.72
N VAL A 15 4.90 -9.66 6.02
CA VAL A 15 5.32 -9.13 4.71
C VAL A 15 5.27 -7.61 4.73
N ASP A 16 6.01 -6.98 3.83
CA ASP A 16 6.03 -5.53 3.68
C ASP A 16 5.46 -5.11 2.32
N SER A 17 4.16 -4.78 2.28
CA SER A 17 3.45 -4.38 1.06
C SER A 17 3.41 -2.86 0.87
N GLU A 18 3.70 -2.08 1.92
CA GLU A 18 3.58 -0.63 1.93
C GLU A 18 4.49 0.08 0.90
N PRO A 19 5.76 -0.32 0.67
CA PRO A 19 6.60 0.31 -0.35
C PRO A 19 6.03 0.15 -1.76
N LEU A 20 5.52 -1.05 -2.09
CA LEU A 20 4.92 -1.34 -3.39
C LEU A 20 3.65 -0.50 -3.60
N LEU A 21 2.80 -0.42 -2.58
CA LEU A 21 1.62 0.43 -2.59
C LEU A 21 1.98 1.92 -2.75
N ALA A 22 2.97 2.42 -2.01
CA ALA A 22 3.42 3.80 -2.06
C ALA A 22 3.91 4.20 -3.46
N GLU A 23 4.68 3.32 -4.11
CA GLU A 23 5.16 3.52 -5.47
C GLU A 23 4.03 3.51 -6.50
N GLU A 24 3.11 2.55 -6.44
CA GLU A 24 1.98 2.50 -7.37
C GLU A 24 1.04 3.70 -7.20
N MET A 25 0.79 4.15 -5.96
CA MET A 25 0.03 5.37 -5.72
C MET A 25 0.73 6.59 -6.32
N ALA A 26 2.05 6.73 -6.15
CA ALA A 26 2.81 7.81 -6.76
C ALA A 26 2.69 7.76 -8.29
N ARG A 27 2.86 6.60 -8.92
CA ARG A 27 2.69 6.46 -10.38
C ARG A 27 1.29 6.89 -10.81
N GLY A 28 0.25 6.35 -10.18
CA GLY A 28 -1.15 6.61 -10.52
C GLY A 28 -1.57 8.06 -10.32
N LEU A 29 -1.38 8.60 -9.11
CA LEU A 29 -1.86 9.93 -8.74
C LEU A 29 -1.20 11.04 -9.57
N ASN A 30 0.10 10.93 -9.86
CA ASN A 30 0.79 11.89 -10.72
C ASN A 30 0.22 11.89 -12.16
N THR A 31 -0.26 10.76 -12.68
CA THR A 31 -0.87 10.71 -14.03
C THR A 31 -2.19 11.48 -14.13
N VAL A 32 -2.86 11.70 -13.00
CA VAL A 32 -4.13 12.45 -12.94
C VAL A 32 -3.98 13.90 -12.51
N GLY A 33 -2.75 14.35 -12.26
CA GLY A 33 -2.47 15.71 -11.82
C GLY A 33 -2.61 15.92 -10.32
N LEU A 34 -2.51 14.85 -9.53
CA LEU A 34 -2.42 14.90 -8.07
C LEU A 34 -0.97 14.57 -7.66
N PRO A 35 -0.11 15.58 -7.45
CA PRO A 35 1.27 15.37 -7.03
C PRO A 35 1.36 14.51 -5.78
N PHE A 36 2.11 13.41 -5.86
CA PHE A 36 2.32 12.48 -4.75
C PHE A 36 3.68 11.82 -4.85
N ALA A 37 4.46 11.84 -3.77
CA ALA A 37 5.69 11.07 -3.65
C ALA A 37 5.44 9.83 -2.78
N SER A 38 6.15 8.73 -3.05
CA SER A 38 6.06 7.52 -2.21
C SER A 38 6.45 7.80 -0.76
N SER A 39 7.37 8.75 -0.52
CA SER A 39 7.72 9.24 0.81
C SER A 39 6.55 9.90 1.55
N ASP A 40 5.60 10.50 0.84
CA ASP A 40 4.42 11.11 1.44
C ASP A 40 3.52 10.04 2.05
N TYR A 41 3.45 8.86 1.42
CA TYR A 41 2.76 7.72 2.00
C TYR A 41 3.42 7.25 3.30
N LEU A 42 4.73 7.07 3.28
CA LEU A 42 5.46 6.57 4.45
C LEU A 42 5.46 7.57 5.63
N GLY A 43 5.35 8.87 5.34
CA GLY A 43 5.33 9.95 6.35
C GLY A 43 3.94 10.39 6.78
N GLU A 44 3.14 10.92 5.87
CA GLU A 44 1.88 11.61 6.18
C GLU A 44 0.66 10.68 6.09
N PHE A 45 0.69 9.71 5.16
CA PHE A 45 -0.50 8.93 4.80
C PHE A 45 -0.39 7.44 5.15
N ARG A 46 0.52 7.05 6.04
CA ARG A 46 0.76 5.64 6.36
C ARG A 46 -0.50 5.00 6.94
N GLY A 47 -0.92 3.86 6.38
CA GLY A 47 -2.17 3.19 6.74
C GLY A 47 -3.46 3.97 6.41
N ALA A 48 -3.36 5.13 5.75
CA ALA A 48 -4.53 5.90 5.36
C ALA A 48 -5.27 5.22 4.19
N ARG A 49 -6.60 5.34 4.21
CA ARG A 49 -7.43 4.87 3.10
C ARG A 49 -7.16 5.72 1.86
N PHE A 50 -7.02 5.07 0.71
CA PHE A 50 -6.81 5.74 -0.59
C PHE A 50 -7.76 6.92 -0.83
N ARG A 51 -9.06 6.75 -0.54
CA ARG A 51 -10.07 7.82 -0.69
C ARG A 51 -9.76 9.08 0.14
N ARG A 52 -9.16 8.92 1.33
CA ARG A 52 -8.74 10.05 2.18
C ARG A 52 -7.56 10.78 1.56
N ILE A 53 -6.58 10.03 1.03
CA ILE A 53 -5.41 10.59 0.34
C ILE A 53 -5.87 11.41 -0.87
N VAL A 54 -6.72 10.82 -1.72
CA VAL A 54 -7.27 11.52 -2.89
C VAL A 54 -8.02 12.79 -2.49
N ALA A 55 -8.90 12.73 -1.47
CA ALA A 55 -9.64 13.91 -1.02
C ALA A 55 -8.71 15.05 -0.55
N GLU A 56 -7.65 14.70 0.18
CA GLU A 56 -6.63 15.67 0.62
C GLU A 56 -5.89 16.29 -0.58
N LEU A 57 -5.46 15.46 -1.53
CA LEU A 57 -4.76 15.93 -2.73
C LEU A 57 -5.65 16.80 -3.62
N GLN A 58 -6.93 16.45 -3.79
CA GLN A 58 -7.87 17.29 -4.55
C GLN A 58 -8.13 18.62 -3.86
N THR A 59 -8.15 18.64 -2.52
CA THR A 59 -8.25 19.88 -1.74
C THR A 59 -7.04 20.79 -1.99
N ARG A 60 -5.84 20.21 -2.13
CA ARG A 60 -4.57 20.94 -2.32
C ARG A 60 -4.32 21.37 -3.77
N TYR A 61 -4.66 20.52 -4.74
CA TYR A 61 -4.20 20.63 -6.14
C TYR A 61 -5.32 20.76 -7.16
N GLY A 62 -6.58 20.62 -6.73
CA GLY A 62 -7.76 20.73 -7.58
C GLY A 62 -8.45 19.40 -7.82
N GLU A 63 -9.74 19.48 -8.14
CA GLU A 63 -10.60 18.34 -8.42
C GLU A 63 -10.18 17.60 -9.70
N VAL A 64 -10.25 16.26 -9.65
CA VAL A 64 -10.05 15.40 -10.81
C VAL A 64 -11.40 14.86 -11.25
N ASP A 65 -11.60 14.78 -12.56
CA ASP A 65 -12.75 14.09 -13.14
C ASP A 65 -12.89 12.67 -12.57
N ALA A 66 -14.10 12.34 -12.08
CA ALA A 66 -14.34 11.10 -11.35
C ALA A 66 -14.08 9.85 -12.22
N ASP A 67 -14.40 9.89 -13.51
CA ASP A 67 -14.17 8.77 -14.42
C ASP A 67 -12.67 8.59 -14.69
N ARG A 68 -11.92 9.68 -14.83
CA ARG A 68 -10.45 9.65 -14.94
C ARG A 68 -9.80 9.08 -13.68
N LEU A 69 -10.25 9.51 -12.50
CA LEU A 69 -9.77 9.00 -11.22
C LEU A 69 -10.06 7.49 -11.07
N ASN A 70 -11.29 7.06 -11.39
CA ASN A 70 -11.69 5.65 -11.31
C ASN A 70 -10.85 4.75 -12.23
N ARG A 71 -10.60 5.17 -13.48
CA ARG A 71 -9.74 4.42 -14.41
C ARG A 71 -8.31 4.29 -13.88
N MET A 72 -7.75 5.39 -13.36
CA MET A 72 -6.42 5.36 -12.76
C MET A 72 -6.36 4.43 -11.55
N GLU A 73 -7.34 4.48 -10.65
CA GLU A 73 -7.40 3.61 -9.48
C GLU A 73 -7.47 2.12 -9.90
N GLN A 74 -8.26 1.78 -10.92
CA GLN A 74 -8.33 0.41 -11.45
C GLN A 74 -6.98 -0.07 -11.98
N THR A 75 -6.30 0.74 -12.78
CA THR A 75 -4.96 0.41 -13.30
C THR A 75 -3.95 0.26 -12.17
N MET A 76 -3.94 1.19 -11.20
CA MET A 76 -3.06 1.12 -10.03
C MET A 76 -3.28 -0.17 -9.24
N ARG A 77 -4.55 -0.57 -9.02
CA ARG A 77 -4.87 -1.80 -8.30
C ARG A 77 -4.46 -3.06 -9.04
N ALA A 78 -4.62 -3.10 -10.36
CA ALA A 78 -4.17 -4.21 -11.19
C ALA A 78 -2.65 -4.36 -11.12
N ASN A 79 -1.91 -3.27 -11.32
CA ASN A 79 -0.45 -3.26 -11.21
C ASN A 79 0.01 -3.67 -9.81
N LEU A 80 -0.60 -3.13 -8.76
CA LEU A 80 -0.24 -3.50 -7.39
C LEU A 80 -0.45 -5.00 -7.16
N ALA A 81 -1.56 -5.59 -7.62
CA ALA A 81 -1.80 -7.02 -7.48
C ALA A 81 -0.70 -7.85 -8.17
N ASP A 82 -0.30 -7.47 -9.38
CA ASP A 82 0.78 -8.14 -10.11
C ASP A 82 2.12 -8.00 -9.38
N ARG A 83 2.43 -6.81 -8.85
CA ARG A 83 3.66 -6.58 -8.08
C ARG A 83 3.67 -7.35 -6.77
N LEU A 84 2.55 -7.39 -6.04
CA LEU A 84 2.45 -8.18 -4.81
C LEU A 84 2.67 -9.68 -5.06
N ALA A 85 2.24 -10.19 -6.23
CA ALA A 85 2.45 -11.59 -6.57
C ALA A 85 3.93 -11.92 -6.88
N ASN A 86 4.72 -10.95 -7.35
CA ASN A 86 6.06 -11.19 -7.91
C ASN A 86 7.21 -10.55 -7.11
N GLU A 87 6.94 -9.49 -6.35
CA GLU A 87 7.94 -8.65 -5.69
C GLU A 87 7.79 -8.60 -4.17
N LEU A 88 6.70 -9.14 -3.60
CA LEU A 88 6.44 -9.05 -2.17
C LEU A 88 7.48 -9.83 -1.36
N THR A 89 8.11 -9.15 -0.42
CA THR A 89 9.13 -9.73 0.46
C THR A 89 8.64 -9.86 1.89
N THR A 90 9.15 -10.87 2.59
CA THR A 90 8.96 -11.03 4.04
C THR A 90 9.68 -9.93 4.82
N ILE A 91 9.10 -9.52 5.95
CA ILE A 91 9.80 -8.66 6.91
C ILE A 91 11.00 -9.42 7.51
N PRO A 92 12.14 -8.75 7.76
CA PRO A 92 13.29 -9.39 8.41
C PRO A 92 12.91 -10.09 9.71
N GLY A 93 13.29 -11.37 9.86
CA GLY A 93 12.97 -12.16 11.05
C GLY A 93 11.61 -12.86 11.01
N ALA A 94 10.74 -12.56 10.05
CA ALA A 94 9.40 -13.18 9.99
C ALA A 94 9.48 -14.69 9.73
N ARG A 95 10.37 -15.12 8.83
CA ARG A 95 10.55 -16.55 8.53
C ARG A 95 11.15 -17.28 9.72
N GLU A 96 12.21 -16.74 10.28
CA GLU A 96 12.94 -17.29 11.42
C GLU A 96 12.03 -17.43 12.65
N SER A 97 11.17 -16.44 12.88
CA SER A 97 10.20 -16.47 13.99
C SER A 97 9.17 -17.58 13.80
N LEU A 98 8.66 -17.77 12.58
CA LEU A 98 7.69 -18.83 12.29
C LEU A 98 8.33 -20.22 12.36
N ASP A 99 9.57 -20.36 11.89
CA ASP A 99 10.32 -21.61 11.94
C ASP A 99 10.62 -22.01 13.41
N ALA A 100 10.83 -21.03 14.31
CA ALA A 100 11.04 -21.29 15.75
C ALA A 100 9.77 -21.72 16.52
N LEU A 101 8.59 -21.51 15.92
CA LEU A 101 7.29 -21.88 16.48
C LEU A 101 6.77 -23.23 15.92
N SER A 102 7.48 -23.78 14.92
CA SER A 102 7.19 -25.05 14.24
C SER A 102 7.62 -26.24 15.07
#